data_AF-A0A962D863-F1
#
_entry.id   AF-A0A962D863-F1
#
_cell.length_a   1.000
_cell.length_b   1.000
_cell.length_c   1.000
_cell.angle_alpha   90.00
_cell.angle_beta   90.00
_cell.angle_gamma   90.00
#
_symmetry.space_group_name_H-M   'P 1'
#
loop_
_entity.id
_entity.type
_entity.pdbx_description
1 polymer ?
#
loop_
_entity_poly.entity_id
_entity_poly.type
_entity_poly.pdbx_seq_one_letter_code
_entity_poly.pdbx_strand_id
1 'polypeptide(L)'
;MPWIRFPKQQYVVEYKSYLLPKIASLFGEDFRYSQNERYGGGGFWGSLEDYLFRRAANSRKEALLESKIVPGHRDYHADDVFEGIYKGVRISLADVCLRSYAKQKGAFTVFQGLLIELDLDKTSFTGHTAVLHHKTSFLDSTHHQLKGFKRVKVPAPEFERAFDAYGTDQVEARYFLDPAMMQRLLDLYNEFSGQGMAVAFYDNKVMILISTSYNPFEPDGLFTPAGCEHSILRVKKELEYVLSLIDRLKLYDPQRVRDSEMRQNDSL
;
A
#
# COMPACT_ATOMS: atom_id res chain seq x y z
N MET A 1 40.05 2.01 -0.82
CA MET A 1 39.55 3.08 0.09
C MET A 1 38.23 2.66 0.74
N PRO A 2 38.23 2.12 1.98
CA PRO A 2 37.02 1.65 2.66
C PRO A 2 36.36 2.62 3.67
N TRP A 3 36.88 3.84 3.85
CA TRP A 3 36.63 4.65 5.06
C TRP A 3 35.35 5.51 5.09
N ILE A 4 34.51 5.53 4.04
CA ILE A 4 33.34 6.45 3.94
C ILE A 4 31.99 5.75 4.25
N ARG A 5 31.95 4.42 4.44
CA ARG A 5 30.68 3.67 4.62
C ARG A 5 30.12 3.68 6.05
N PHE A 6 30.97 3.85 7.07
CA PHE A 6 30.57 3.74 8.49
C PHE A 6 29.63 4.86 8.98
N PRO A 7 29.87 6.15 8.67
CA PRO A 7 28.99 7.23 9.16
C PRO A 7 27.57 7.14 8.59
N LYS A 8 27.43 6.72 7.32
CA LYS A 8 26.13 6.55 6.66
C LYS A 8 25.27 5.49 7.34
N GLN A 9 25.89 4.35 7.61
CA GLN A 9 25.19 3.21 8.20
C GLN A 9 24.75 3.55 9.61
N GLN A 10 25.63 4.17 10.40
CA GLN A 10 25.28 4.59 11.75
C GLN A 10 24.17 5.66 11.76
N TYR A 11 24.22 6.63 10.85
CA TYR A 11 23.19 7.64 10.67
C TYR A 11 21.81 7.04 10.34
N VAL A 12 21.75 6.13 9.37
CA VAL A 12 20.49 5.46 8.99
C VAL A 12 19.97 4.60 10.16
N VAL A 13 20.85 3.91 10.88
CA VAL A 13 20.47 3.12 12.07
C VAL A 13 19.90 4.01 13.15
N GLU A 14 20.53 5.16 13.45
CA GLU A 14 20.02 6.12 14.45
C GLU A 14 18.69 6.74 14.02
N TYR A 15 18.56 7.13 12.74
CA TYR A 15 17.32 7.64 12.17
C TYR A 15 16.18 6.62 12.34
N LYS A 16 16.40 5.37 11.92
CA LYS A 16 15.39 4.31 12.00
C LYS A 16 15.08 3.90 13.44
N SER A 17 16.08 3.76 14.29
CA SER A 17 15.90 3.28 15.66
C SER A 17 15.33 4.34 16.62
N TYR A 18 15.53 5.64 16.32
CA TYR A 18 15.15 6.72 17.23
C TYR A 18 14.04 7.62 16.68
N LEU A 19 14.06 7.99 15.40
CA LEU A 19 13.13 8.98 14.86
C LEU A 19 11.84 8.34 14.33
N LEU A 20 11.93 7.24 13.58
CA LEU A 20 10.73 6.60 13.03
C LEU A 20 9.73 6.12 14.10
N PRO A 21 10.15 5.51 15.23
CA PRO A 21 9.25 5.20 16.35
C PRO A 21 8.57 6.45 16.94
N LYS A 22 9.30 7.56 17.05
CA LYS A 22 8.73 8.81 17.54
C LYS A 22 7.72 9.39 16.56
N ILE A 23 8.02 9.38 15.26
CA ILE A 23 7.08 9.82 14.22
C ILE A 23 5.82 8.96 14.28
N ALA A 24 5.95 7.63 14.37
CA ALA A 24 4.81 6.72 14.53
C ALA A 24 3.94 7.12 15.72
N SER A 25 4.55 7.38 16.88
CA SER A 25 3.81 7.77 18.10
C SER A 25 2.99 9.07 17.97
N LEU A 26 3.30 9.95 17.00
CA LEU A 26 2.51 11.16 16.75
C LEU A 26 1.10 10.86 16.22
N PHE A 27 0.89 9.66 15.66
CA PHE A 27 -0.37 9.25 15.04
C PHE A 27 -1.28 8.42 15.96
N GLY A 28 -0.79 8.06 17.15
CA GLY A 28 -1.55 7.37 18.19
C GLY A 28 -0.67 6.46 19.04
N GLU A 29 -1.16 6.09 20.23
CA GLU A 29 -0.44 5.20 21.16
C GLU A 29 -0.20 3.80 20.58
N ASP A 30 -1.09 3.35 19.70
CA ASP A 30 -1.01 2.03 19.05
C ASP A 30 -0.13 2.04 17.78
N PHE A 31 0.32 3.21 17.32
CA PHE A 31 1.19 3.30 16.14
C PHE A 31 2.64 2.98 16.49
N ARG A 32 3.23 2.05 15.74
CA ARG A 32 4.57 1.54 15.95
C ARG A 32 5.32 1.50 14.64
N TYR A 33 6.62 1.71 14.75
CA TYR A 33 7.57 1.42 13.71
C TYR A 33 8.42 0.21 14.13
N SER A 34 8.70 -0.67 13.19
CA SER A 34 9.67 -1.75 13.37
C SER A 34 10.55 -1.87 12.14
N GLN A 35 11.85 -2.00 12.37
CA GLN A 35 12.77 -2.45 11.34
C GLN A 35 12.86 -3.98 11.41
N ASN A 36 12.78 -4.66 10.28
CA ASN A 36 13.16 -6.07 10.26
C ASN A 36 14.69 -6.12 10.25
N GLU A 37 15.31 -6.45 11.39
CA GLU A 37 16.75 -6.64 11.44
C GLU A 37 17.17 -7.66 10.38
N ARG A 38 18.07 -7.26 9.47
CA ARG A 38 18.85 -8.21 8.68
C ARG A 38 19.68 -9.07 9.65
N TYR A 39 19.10 -10.16 10.14
CA TYR A 39 19.84 -11.15 10.91
C TYR A 39 20.93 -11.74 10.02
N GLY A 40 22.18 -11.32 10.27
CA GLY A 40 23.42 -12.01 9.93
C GLY A 40 23.68 -12.39 8.47
N GLY A 41 24.65 -11.73 7.83
CA GLY A 41 25.53 -12.35 6.82
C GLY A 41 24.88 -13.30 5.80
N GLY A 42 23.82 -12.86 5.13
CA GLY A 42 23.06 -13.67 4.18
C GLY A 42 21.60 -13.29 4.27
N GLY A 43 21.20 -12.24 3.55
CA GLY A 43 19.85 -11.68 3.63
C GLY A 43 18.78 -12.77 3.53
N PHE A 44 17.94 -12.88 4.55
CA PHE A 44 16.84 -13.82 4.57
C PHE A 44 15.79 -13.36 3.55
N TRP A 45 15.77 -13.99 2.39
CA TRP A 45 14.63 -13.98 1.48
C TRP A 45 13.58 -14.89 2.10
N GLY A 46 12.51 -14.30 2.63
CA GLY A 46 11.35 -15.05 3.10
C GLY A 46 10.37 -15.26 1.96
N SER A 47 9.42 -16.18 2.15
CA SER A 47 8.21 -16.14 1.33
C SER A 47 7.31 -14.98 1.79
N LEU A 48 6.47 -14.44 0.91
CA LEU A 48 5.41 -13.50 1.31
C LEU A 48 4.55 -14.13 2.42
N GLU A 49 4.41 -15.45 2.36
CA GLU A 49 3.73 -16.26 3.35
C GLU A 49 4.37 -16.13 4.74
N ASP A 50 5.69 -16.12 4.87
CA ASP A 50 6.39 -16.00 6.16
C ASP A 50 6.18 -14.62 6.81
N TYR A 51 6.14 -13.55 6.02
CA TYR A 51 5.87 -12.20 6.53
C TYR A 51 4.41 -12.07 7.02
N LEU A 52 3.45 -12.52 6.21
CA LEU A 52 2.02 -12.47 6.56
C LEU A 52 1.70 -13.39 7.74
N PHE A 53 2.27 -14.61 7.77
CA PHE A 53 2.07 -15.59 8.84
C PHE A 53 2.64 -15.12 10.19
N ARG A 54 3.73 -14.37 10.20
CA ARG A 54 4.32 -13.79 11.43
C ARG A 54 3.49 -12.65 12.03
N ARG A 55 2.57 -12.02 11.28
CA ARG A 55 1.89 -10.77 11.70
C ARG A 55 0.37 -10.82 11.84
N ALA A 56 -0.36 -11.83 11.35
CA ALA A 56 -1.70 -12.25 11.83
C ALA A 56 -2.22 -13.49 11.10
N ALA A 57 -3.24 -14.13 11.70
CA ALA A 57 -3.98 -15.31 11.24
C ALA A 57 -4.21 -15.42 9.72
N ASN A 58 -4.26 -16.66 9.23
CA ASN A 58 -4.37 -17.10 7.83
C ASN A 58 -5.23 -16.23 6.87
N SER A 59 -6.24 -15.49 7.34
CA SER A 59 -7.10 -14.63 6.50
C SER A 59 -6.37 -13.47 5.80
N ARG A 60 -5.29 -12.92 6.37
CA ARG A 60 -4.51 -11.85 5.68
C ARG A 60 -3.73 -12.36 4.47
N LYS A 61 -3.32 -13.63 4.48
CA LYS A 61 -2.56 -14.27 3.40
C LYS A 61 -3.39 -14.42 2.13
N GLU A 62 -4.61 -14.92 2.29
CA GLU A 62 -5.53 -15.16 1.19
C GLU A 62 -5.94 -13.83 0.55
N ALA A 63 -6.33 -12.84 1.35
CA ALA A 63 -6.73 -11.53 0.84
C ALA A 63 -5.64 -10.83 -0.02
N LEU A 64 -4.36 -10.92 0.35
CA LEU A 64 -3.28 -10.29 -0.42
C LEU A 64 -3.06 -10.96 -1.78
N LEU A 65 -3.03 -12.29 -1.84
CA LEU A 65 -2.90 -13.03 -3.09
C LEU A 65 -4.17 -12.93 -3.94
N GLU A 66 -5.32 -12.85 -3.30
CA GLU A 66 -6.61 -12.77 -3.96
C GLU A 66 -6.95 -11.37 -4.45
N SER A 67 -6.31 -10.32 -3.92
CA SER A 67 -6.47 -8.91 -4.30
C SER A 67 -6.29 -8.61 -5.80
N LYS A 68 -5.65 -9.51 -6.56
CA LYS A 68 -5.32 -9.40 -8.00
C LYS A 68 -4.42 -8.22 -8.38
N ILE A 69 -3.84 -7.54 -7.40
CA ILE A 69 -2.91 -6.41 -7.61
C ILE A 69 -1.47 -6.72 -7.23
N VAL A 70 -1.22 -7.93 -6.70
CA VAL A 70 0.12 -8.40 -6.36
C VAL A 70 0.69 -9.17 -7.54
N PRO A 71 1.84 -8.75 -8.09
CA PRO A 71 2.41 -9.41 -9.25
C PRO A 71 2.97 -10.79 -8.89
N GLY A 72 3.04 -11.68 -9.87
CA GLY A 72 3.61 -13.00 -9.69
C GLY A 72 5.09 -12.93 -9.26
N HIS A 73 5.41 -13.52 -8.12
CA HIS A 73 6.75 -13.49 -7.54
C HIS A 73 7.09 -14.85 -6.89
N ARG A 74 8.36 -15.03 -6.55
CA ARG A 74 8.87 -16.20 -5.81
C ARG A 74 9.38 -15.82 -4.43
N ASP A 75 10.05 -14.67 -4.35
CA ASP A 75 10.64 -14.18 -3.11
C ASP A 75 10.01 -12.85 -2.71
N TYR A 76 9.91 -12.63 -1.41
CA TYR A 76 9.36 -11.43 -0.79
C TYR A 76 10.31 -10.92 0.28
N HIS A 77 10.45 -9.61 0.33
CA HIS A 77 11.15 -8.94 1.41
C HIS A 77 10.35 -7.71 1.83
N ALA A 78 10.20 -7.53 3.14
CA ALA A 78 9.65 -6.31 3.70
C ALA A 78 10.54 -5.80 4.83
N ASP A 79 10.81 -4.51 4.78
CA ASP A 79 11.49 -3.74 5.81
C ASP A 79 10.68 -2.47 6.13
N ASP A 80 11.09 -1.76 7.18
CA ASP A 80 10.52 -0.46 7.55
C ASP A 80 8.98 -0.46 7.66
N VAL A 81 8.48 -1.19 8.66
CA VAL A 81 7.04 -1.38 8.84
C VAL A 81 6.48 -0.36 9.83
N PHE A 82 5.50 0.42 9.39
CA PHE A 82 4.61 1.19 10.25
C PHE A 82 3.29 0.44 10.41
N GLU A 83 2.85 0.24 11.64
CA GLU A 83 1.60 -0.45 11.95
C GLU A 83 0.86 0.25 13.08
N GLY A 84 -0.47 0.20 13.08
CA GLY A 84 -1.25 0.83 14.12
C GLY A 84 -2.75 0.77 13.87
N ILE A 85 -3.50 1.48 14.72
CA ILE A 85 -4.95 1.62 14.61
C ILE A 85 -5.27 3.11 14.52
N TYR A 86 -5.91 3.51 13.42
CA TYR A 86 -6.39 4.88 13.25
C TYR A 86 -7.90 4.90 13.13
N LYS A 87 -8.55 5.59 14.06
CA LYS A 87 -10.01 5.68 14.14
C LYS A 87 -10.69 4.29 14.13
N GLY A 88 -10.01 3.21 14.52
CA GLY A 88 -10.56 1.84 14.50
C GLY A 88 -10.39 1.07 13.18
N VAL A 89 -9.58 1.56 12.25
CA VAL A 89 -9.07 0.81 11.08
C VAL A 89 -7.65 0.37 11.39
N ARG A 90 -7.32 -0.92 11.22
CA ARG A 90 -5.93 -1.39 11.34
C ARG A 90 -5.17 -1.00 10.09
N ILE A 91 -3.94 -0.53 10.25
CA ILE A 91 -3.10 -0.06 9.16
C ILE A 91 -1.76 -0.78 9.22
N SER A 92 -1.24 -1.15 8.07
CA SER A 92 0.16 -1.52 7.84
C SER A 92 0.71 -0.75 6.64
N LEU A 93 1.92 -0.21 6.76
CA LEU A 93 2.71 0.33 5.66
C LEU A 93 4.09 -0.32 5.72
N ALA A 94 4.60 -0.86 4.62
CA ALA A 94 5.91 -1.50 4.58
C ALA A 94 6.62 -1.20 3.26
N ASP A 95 7.94 -0.98 3.29
CA ASP A 95 8.76 -1.08 2.07
C ASP A 95 8.87 -2.56 1.68
N VAL A 96 8.53 -2.88 0.44
CA VAL A 96 8.41 -4.23 -0.08
C VAL A 96 9.21 -4.40 -1.37
N CYS A 97 9.98 -5.48 -1.43
CA CYS A 97 10.64 -5.97 -2.62
C CYS A 97 10.09 -7.35 -3.00
N LEU A 98 9.55 -7.48 -4.22
CA LEU A 98 9.12 -8.74 -4.81
C LEU A 98 10.11 -9.16 -5.88
N ARG A 99 10.63 -10.39 -5.81
CA ARG A 99 11.53 -10.94 -6.82
C ARG A 99 11.01 -12.22 -7.42
N SER A 100 11.38 -12.43 -8.67
CA SER A 100 11.10 -13.66 -9.40
C SER A 100 12.36 -14.14 -10.10
N TYR A 101 12.28 -15.33 -10.69
CA TYR A 101 13.40 -15.99 -11.34
C TYR A 101 13.04 -16.39 -12.76
N ALA A 102 13.92 -16.04 -13.72
CA ALA A 102 13.83 -16.49 -15.10
C ALA A 102 15.09 -17.26 -15.47
N LYS A 103 14.93 -18.41 -16.14
CA LYS A 103 16.01 -19.36 -16.49
C LYS A 103 17.21 -18.70 -17.18
N GLN A 104 16.98 -17.65 -17.99
CA GLN A 104 18.03 -16.94 -18.73
C GLN A 104 18.52 -15.65 -18.06
N LYS A 105 17.73 -15.02 -17.18
CA LYS A 105 18.05 -13.72 -16.56
C LYS A 105 18.45 -13.83 -15.08
N GLY A 106 18.28 -14.99 -14.47
CA GLY A 106 18.44 -15.18 -13.03
C GLY A 106 17.33 -14.48 -12.24
N ALA A 107 17.64 -14.08 -11.00
CA ALA A 107 16.70 -13.42 -10.10
C ALA A 107 16.58 -11.92 -10.43
N PHE A 108 15.37 -11.44 -10.68
CA PHE A 108 15.07 -10.05 -11.02
C PHE A 108 13.95 -9.49 -10.14
N THR A 109 13.93 -8.17 -9.95
CA THR A 109 12.89 -7.47 -9.18
C THR A 109 11.66 -7.25 -10.05
N VAL A 110 10.52 -7.68 -9.53
CA VAL A 110 9.20 -7.51 -10.15
C VAL A 110 8.53 -6.24 -9.61
N PHE A 111 8.70 -5.97 -8.32
CA PHE A 111 8.16 -4.80 -7.65
C PHE A 111 9.14 -4.34 -6.56
N GLN A 112 9.28 -3.03 -6.41
CA GLN A 112 9.96 -2.38 -5.30
C GLN A 112 9.16 -1.14 -4.94
N GLY A 113 8.83 -0.97 -3.67
CA GLY A 113 8.17 0.23 -3.16
C GLY A 113 7.22 -0.10 -2.02
N LEU A 114 6.22 0.73 -1.82
CA LEU A 114 5.38 0.67 -0.64
C LEU A 114 4.18 -0.29 -0.82
N LEU A 115 3.94 -1.13 0.18
CA LEU A 115 2.67 -1.83 0.40
C LEU A 115 1.92 -1.14 1.55
N ILE A 116 0.69 -0.72 1.31
CA ILE A 116 -0.23 -0.21 2.33
C ILE A 116 -1.41 -1.18 2.43
N GLU A 117 -1.76 -1.57 3.66
CA GLU A 117 -2.91 -2.41 3.96
C GLU A 117 -3.79 -1.71 5.00
N LEU A 118 -5.07 -1.53 4.67
CA LEU A 118 -6.09 -0.96 5.54
C LEU A 118 -7.16 -2.02 5.81
N ASP A 119 -7.39 -2.36 7.08
CA ASP A 119 -8.34 -3.38 7.51
C ASP A 119 -9.62 -2.75 8.06
N LEU A 120 -10.71 -2.86 7.31
CA LEU A 120 -11.98 -2.22 7.61
C LEU A 120 -12.98 -3.25 8.16
N ASP A 121 -12.63 -3.85 9.32
CA ASP A 121 -13.38 -4.93 10.00
C ASP A 121 -14.89 -4.65 10.23
N LYS A 122 -15.33 -3.39 10.14
CA LYS A 122 -16.73 -2.96 10.33
C LYS A 122 -17.47 -2.66 9.03
N THR A 123 -16.83 -2.84 7.90
CA THR A 123 -17.44 -2.68 6.56
C THR A 123 -17.62 -4.03 5.92
N SER A 124 -18.57 -4.14 4.99
CA SER A 124 -18.79 -5.35 4.21
C SER A 124 -18.62 -5.05 2.72
N PHE A 125 -17.59 -5.61 2.12
CA PHE A 125 -17.36 -5.58 0.69
C PHE A 125 -17.95 -6.85 0.10
N THR A 126 -18.74 -6.71 -0.94
CA THR A 126 -19.34 -7.86 -1.63
C THR A 126 -18.69 -8.09 -2.98
N GLY A 127 -18.18 -7.02 -3.60
CA GLY A 127 -17.47 -7.05 -4.85
C GLY A 127 -15.97 -6.90 -4.64
N HIS A 128 -15.29 -6.84 -5.78
CA HIS A 128 -13.86 -6.65 -5.87
C HIS A 128 -13.63 -5.52 -6.85
N THR A 129 -13.01 -4.45 -6.39
CA THR A 129 -12.62 -3.31 -7.24
C THR A 129 -11.11 -3.21 -7.29
N ALA A 130 -10.53 -3.12 -8.50
CA ALA A 130 -9.12 -2.90 -8.74
C ALA A 130 -8.92 -1.59 -9.51
N VAL A 131 -7.96 -0.76 -9.09
CA VAL A 131 -7.57 0.48 -9.77
C VAL A 131 -6.10 0.39 -10.12
N LEU A 132 -5.76 0.57 -11.39
CA LEU A 132 -4.40 0.42 -11.90
C LEU A 132 -3.93 1.71 -12.57
N HIS A 133 -2.79 2.25 -12.15
CA HIS A 133 -2.17 3.38 -12.85
C HIS A 133 -1.63 2.91 -14.21
N HIS A 134 -1.73 3.72 -15.27
CA HIS A 134 -1.30 3.32 -16.63
C HIS A 134 0.18 2.98 -16.75
N LYS A 135 1.03 3.52 -15.86
CA LYS A 135 2.47 3.17 -15.78
C LYS A 135 2.76 1.87 -15.03
N THR A 136 1.75 1.15 -14.56
CA THR A 136 1.90 -0.05 -13.71
C THR A 136 2.37 -1.26 -14.50
N SER A 137 3.66 -1.28 -14.86
CA SER A 137 4.26 -2.35 -15.65
C SER A 137 4.45 -3.66 -14.88
N PHE A 138 4.50 -3.60 -13.55
CA PHE A 138 4.64 -4.81 -12.73
C PHE A 138 3.42 -5.73 -12.83
N LEU A 139 2.28 -5.25 -13.35
CA LEU A 139 1.06 -6.03 -13.59
C LEU A 139 0.78 -6.35 -15.08
N ASP A 140 1.73 -6.12 -15.99
CA ASP A 140 1.51 -6.32 -17.44
C ASP A 140 1.19 -7.78 -17.81
N SER A 141 1.77 -8.74 -17.10
CA SER A 141 1.47 -10.17 -17.26
C SER A 141 0.16 -10.61 -16.56
N THR A 142 -0.48 -9.66 -15.87
CA THR A 142 -1.48 -9.87 -14.83
C THR A 142 -2.88 -9.47 -15.29
N HIS A 143 -3.04 -8.99 -16.53
CA HIS A 143 -4.35 -8.82 -17.17
C HIS A 143 -5.21 -10.10 -17.15
N HIS A 144 -4.61 -11.29 -17.06
CA HIS A 144 -5.33 -12.54 -16.81
C HIS A 144 -5.92 -12.67 -15.41
N GLN A 145 -5.35 -12.02 -14.39
CA GLN A 145 -5.84 -12.06 -13.01
C GLN A 145 -7.13 -11.27 -12.80
N LEU A 146 -7.40 -10.27 -13.64
CA LEU A 146 -8.67 -9.53 -13.65
C LEU A 146 -9.75 -10.20 -14.52
N LYS A 147 -9.61 -11.50 -14.82
CA LYS A 147 -10.64 -12.26 -15.53
C LYS A 147 -11.96 -12.20 -14.76
N GLY A 148 -13.03 -11.74 -15.41
CA GLY A 148 -14.34 -11.57 -14.80
C GLY A 148 -14.63 -10.15 -14.29
N PHE A 149 -13.62 -9.29 -14.22
CA PHE A 149 -13.83 -7.88 -13.92
C PHE A 149 -14.34 -7.13 -15.14
N LYS A 150 -15.16 -6.11 -14.91
CA LYS A 150 -15.62 -5.19 -15.94
C LYS A 150 -15.04 -3.81 -15.68
N ARG A 151 -14.72 -3.10 -16.76
CA ARG A 151 -14.30 -1.69 -16.67
C ARG A 151 -15.36 -0.87 -15.93
N VAL A 152 -14.94 -0.07 -14.96
CA VAL A 152 -15.79 0.89 -14.26
C VAL A 152 -15.46 2.27 -14.82
N LYS A 153 -16.43 2.91 -15.48
CA LYS A 153 -16.28 4.30 -15.95
C LYS A 153 -16.68 5.26 -14.84
N VAL A 154 -15.83 6.24 -14.56
CA VAL A 154 -16.05 7.29 -13.55
C VAL A 154 -16.07 8.69 -14.19
N PRO A 155 -16.89 9.63 -13.70
CA PRO A 155 -17.00 10.98 -14.27
C PRO A 155 -15.86 11.90 -13.79
N ALA A 156 -14.60 11.44 -13.86
CA ALA A 156 -13.43 12.17 -13.40
C ALA A 156 -12.31 12.14 -14.46
N PRO A 157 -12.25 13.15 -15.36
CA PRO A 157 -11.31 13.15 -16.48
C PRO A 157 -9.84 13.09 -16.05
N GLU A 158 -9.49 13.69 -14.92
CA GLU A 158 -8.12 13.70 -14.42
C GLU A 158 -7.69 12.33 -13.92
N PHE A 159 -8.60 11.62 -13.26
CA PHE A 159 -8.39 10.25 -12.83
C PHE A 159 -8.30 9.29 -14.02
N GLU A 160 -9.22 9.35 -14.98
CA GLU A 160 -9.23 8.49 -16.17
C GLU A 160 -8.01 8.71 -17.08
N ARG A 161 -7.31 9.86 -16.97
CA ARG A 161 -6.03 10.10 -17.66
C ARG A 161 -4.84 9.35 -17.07
N ALA A 162 -4.94 8.92 -15.82
CA ALA A 162 -3.84 8.30 -15.08
C ALA A 162 -4.15 6.86 -14.65
N PHE A 163 -5.42 6.55 -14.38
CA PHE A 163 -5.86 5.33 -13.75
C PHE A 163 -6.96 4.63 -14.52
N ASP A 164 -6.95 3.32 -14.31
CA ASP A 164 -7.88 2.38 -14.87
C ASP A 164 -8.61 1.60 -13.77
N ALA A 165 -9.93 1.79 -13.66
CA ALA A 165 -10.77 1.10 -12.68
C ALA A 165 -11.51 -0.12 -13.26
N TYR A 166 -11.49 -1.22 -12.54
CA TYR A 166 -12.15 -2.48 -12.87
C TYR A 166 -12.90 -2.98 -11.64
N GLY A 167 -14.07 -3.59 -11.83
CA GLY A 167 -14.84 -4.14 -10.72
C GLY A 167 -15.73 -5.30 -11.11
N THR A 168 -16.03 -6.17 -10.15
CA THR A 168 -17.05 -7.22 -10.28
C THR A 168 -18.46 -6.70 -10.00
N ASP A 169 -18.58 -5.63 -9.21
CA ASP A 169 -19.80 -4.87 -8.95
C ASP A 169 -19.60 -3.41 -9.39
N GLN A 170 -20.39 -2.98 -10.35
CA GLN A 170 -20.31 -1.64 -10.95
C GLN A 170 -20.80 -0.52 -10.01
N VAL A 171 -21.74 -0.84 -9.13
CA VAL A 171 -22.34 0.11 -8.21
C VAL A 171 -21.41 0.30 -7.02
N GLU A 172 -20.97 -0.81 -6.40
CA GLU A 172 -20.04 -0.78 -5.28
C GLU A 172 -18.70 -0.11 -5.65
N ALA A 173 -18.16 -0.41 -6.84
CA ALA A 173 -16.93 0.23 -7.30
C ALA A 173 -17.04 1.77 -7.39
N ARG A 174 -18.18 2.31 -7.83
CA ARG A 174 -18.41 3.76 -7.90
C ARG A 174 -18.62 4.40 -6.53
N TYR A 175 -19.07 3.62 -5.55
CA TYR A 175 -19.12 4.07 -4.17
C TYR A 175 -17.73 4.26 -3.57
N PHE A 176 -16.81 3.32 -3.82
CA PHE A 176 -15.42 3.49 -3.42
C PHE A 176 -14.73 4.60 -4.21
N LEU A 177 -14.99 4.69 -5.52
CA LEU A 177 -14.35 5.63 -6.44
C LEU A 177 -15.18 6.90 -6.63
N ASP A 178 -15.53 7.51 -5.52
CA ASP A 178 -16.13 8.83 -5.53
C ASP A 178 -15.07 9.92 -5.89
N PRO A 179 -15.49 11.14 -6.27
CA PRO A 179 -14.56 12.22 -6.62
C PRO A 179 -13.46 12.49 -5.58
N ALA A 180 -13.79 12.45 -4.29
CA ALA A 180 -12.81 12.73 -3.24
C ALA A 180 -11.81 11.58 -3.06
N MET A 181 -12.23 10.32 -3.15
CA MET A 181 -11.32 9.18 -3.12
C MET A 181 -10.40 9.18 -4.35
N MET A 182 -10.95 9.42 -5.53
CA MET A 182 -10.16 9.51 -6.78
C MET A 182 -9.06 10.57 -6.68
N GLN A 183 -9.38 11.75 -6.12
CA GLN A 183 -8.38 12.79 -5.89
C GLN A 183 -7.32 12.34 -4.89
N ARG A 184 -7.69 11.69 -3.78
CA ARG A 184 -6.71 11.21 -2.79
C ARG A 184 -5.79 10.13 -3.36
N LEU A 185 -6.28 9.27 -4.26
CA LEU A 185 -5.44 8.29 -4.95
C LEU A 185 -4.44 8.97 -5.90
N LEU A 186 -4.86 10.01 -6.63
CA LEU A 186 -3.97 10.85 -7.45
C LEU A 186 -2.90 11.53 -6.58
N ASP A 187 -3.32 12.15 -5.48
CA ASP A 187 -2.40 12.85 -4.58
C ASP A 187 -1.41 11.89 -3.93
N LEU A 188 -1.87 10.71 -3.50
CA LEU A 188 -1.03 9.65 -2.94
C LEU A 188 0.01 9.18 -3.98
N TYR A 189 -0.41 8.91 -5.21
CA TYR A 189 0.51 8.54 -6.30
C TYR A 189 1.59 9.60 -6.52
N ASN A 190 1.20 10.88 -6.53
CA ASN A 190 2.12 12.00 -6.74
C ASN A 190 3.08 12.21 -5.56
N GLU A 191 2.58 12.12 -4.33
CA GLU A 191 3.40 12.28 -3.12
C GLU A 191 4.52 11.25 -3.08
N PHE A 192 4.19 10.00 -3.37
CA PHE A 192 5.17 8.92 -3.41
C PHE A 192 6.03 8.92 -4.69
N SER A 193 5.90 9.91 -5.58
CA SER A 193 6.59 9.96 -6.88
C SER A 193 6.46 8.66 -7.66
N GLY A 194 5.25 8.09 -7.66
CA GLY A 194 4.99 6.72 -8.07
C GLY A 194 5.44 6.43 -9.50
N GLN A 195 6.09 5.29 -9.71
CA GLN A 195 6.41 4.75 -11.04
C GLN A 195 5.33 3.79 -11.53
N GLY A 196 4.47 3.33 -10.63
CA GLY A 196 3.27 2.54 -10.89
C GLY A 196 2.48 2.41 -9.60
N MET A 197 1.17 2.21 -9.68
CA MET A 197 0.31 2.08 -8.51
C MET A 197 -0.87 1.17 -8.81
N ALA A 198 -1.16 0.28 -7.86
CA ALA A 198 -2.32 -0.60 -7.92
C ALA A 198 -3.06 -0.55 -6.60
N VAL A 199 -4.39 -0.46 -6.64
CA VAL A 199 -5.28 -0.43 -5.48
C VAL A 199 -6.31 -1.53 -5.60
N ALA A 200 -6.59 -2.24 -4.52
CA ALA A 200 -7.66 -3.23 -4.45
C ALA A 200 -8.55 -2.94 -3.25
N PHE A 201 -9.86 -2.89 -3.50
CA PHE A 201 -10.91 -2.96 -2.49
C PHE A 201 -11.46 -4.37 -2.55
N TYR A 202 -11.11 -5.20 -1.57
CA TYR A 202 -11.44 -6.62 -1.54
C TYR A 202 -11.43 -7.17 -0.11
N ASP A 203 -12.38 -8.03 0.23
CA ASP A 203 -12.45 -8.72 1.54
C ASP A 203 -12.30 -7.78 2.75
N ASN A 204 -13.07 -6.68 2.75
CA ASN A 204 -13.04 -5.64 3.78
C ASN A 204 -11.68 -4.97 3.97
N LYS A 205 -10.80 -5.06 2.97
CA LYS A 205 -9.46 -4.49 2.98
C LYS A 205 -9.25 -3.57 1.79
N VAL A 206 -8.49 -2.50 2.05
CA VAL A 206 -7.91 -1.68 0.98
C VAL A 206 -6.42 -1.95 0.95
N MET A 207 -5.96 -2.46 -0.19
CA MET A 207 -4.55 -2.74 -0.43
C MET A 207 -4.04 -1.81 -1.51
N ILE A 208 -2.85 -1.25 -1.29
CA ILE A 208 -2.22 -0.32 -2.23
C ILE A 208 -0.76 -0.72 -2.40
N LEU A 209 -0.37 -0.96 -3.65
CA LEU A 209 1.03 -1.08 -4.03
C LEU A 209 1.43 0.20 -4.77
N ILE A 210 2.50 0.85 -4.34
CA ILE A 210 3.09 2.01 -5.02
C ILE A 210 4.55 1.71 -5.31
N SER A 211 4.90 1.57 -6.59
CA SER A 211 6.30 1.42 -7.00
C SER A 211 7.00 2.76 -6.90
N THR A 212 8.15 2.80 -6.23
CA THR A 212 8.93 4.02 -6.00
C THR A 212 10.34 3.88 -6.58
N SER A 213 10.94 5.00 -7.02
CA SER A 213 12.33 5.03 -7.50
C SER A 213 13.37 5.20 -6.38
N TYR A 214 12.90 5.41 -5.15
CA TYR A 214 13.69 5.60 -3.93
C TYR A 214 13.25 4.59 -2.87
N ASN A 215 14.07 4.39 -1.83
CA ASN A 215 13.71 3.58 -0.67
C ASN A 215 12.79 4.38 0.27
N PRO A 216 11.51 4.01 0.46
CA PRO A 216 10.64 4.65 1.43
C PRO A 216 11.28 4.66 2.83
N PHE A 217 11.00 5.70 3.60
CA PHE A 217 11.50 5.81 4.99
C PHE A 217 13.03 5.84 5.13
N GLU A 218 13.79 6.09 4.04
CA GLU A 218 15.19 6.48 4.13
C GLU A 218 15.37 8.01 4.06
N PRO A 219 16.37 8.55 4.76
CA PRO A 219 16.70 9.97 4.68
C PRO A 219 17.29 10.34 3.30
N ASP A 220 17.00 11.55 2.81
CA ASP A 220 17.24 11.99 1.43
C ASP A 220 18.73 12.13 1.02
N GLY A 221 19.69 11.95 1.95
CA GLY A 221 21.10 12.03 1.62
C GLY A 221 22.08 11.90 2.79
N LEU A 222 23.36 11.68 2.43
CA LEU A 222 24.53 11.55 3.33
C LEU A 222 24.91 12.83 4.09
N PHE A 223 24.47 13.98 3.58
CA PHE A 223 24.82 15.31 4.12
C PHE A 223 23.62 16.00 4.78
N THR A 224 22.55 15.25 4.96
CA THR A 224 21.32 15.71 5.62
C THR A 224 21.45 15.36 7.11
N PRO A 225 21.41 16.33 8.04
CA PRO A 225 21.46 16.05 9.48
C PRO A 225 20.29 15.17 9.93
N ALA A 226 20.44 14.42 11.04
CA ALA A 226 19.47 13.39 11.43
C ALA A 226 18.12 13.99 11.82
N GLY A 227 18.17 15.19 12.41
CA GLY A 227 17.02 16.03 12.67
C GLY A 227 16.69 16.97 11.51
N CYS A 228 17.10 16.70 10.28
CA CYS A 228 16.66 17.50 9.15
C CYS A 228 15.15 17.38 9.05
N GLU A 229 14.52 18.50 9.37
CA GLU A 229 13.08 18.69 9.36
C GLU A 229 12.45 18.13 8.08
N HIS A 230 13.15 18.21 6.95
CA HIS A 230 12.67 17.73 5.67
C HIS A 230 12.31 16.23 5.65
N SER A 231 13.20 15.34 6.11
CA SER A 231 12.93 13.89 6.05
C SER A 231 11.86 13.47 7.09
N ILE A 232 11.81 14.14 8.24
CA ILE A 232 10.75 13.94 9.25
C ILE A 232 9.40 14.41 8.71
N LEU A 233 9.35 15.61 8.12
CA LEU A 233 8.15 16.17 7.51
C LEU A 233 7.67 15.31 6.33
N ARG A 234 8.59 14.75 5.56
CA ARG A 234 8.27 13.84 4.47
C ARG A 234 7.55 12.58 4.97
N VAL A 235 8.14 11.83 5.92
CA VAL A 235 7.50 10.63 6.47
C VAL A 235 6.17 10.97 7.15
N LYS A 236 6.11 12.09 7.87
CA LYS A 236 4.86 12.58 8.46
C LYS A 236 3.80 12.82 7.37
N LYS A 237 4.16 13.50 6.29
CA LYS A 237 3.26 13.84 5.18
C LYS A 237 2.79 12.58 4.44
N GLU A 238 3.69 11.65 4.17
CA GLU A 238 3.40 10.32 3.60
C GLU A 238 2.35 9.57 4.45
N LEU A 239 2.54 9.53 5.77
CA LEU A 239 1.56 8.95 6.69
C LEU A 239 0.23 9.72 6.67
N GLU A 240 0.25 11.05 6.68
CA GLU A 240 -0.96 11.88 6.60
C GLU A 240 -1.78 11.58 5.35
N TYR A 241 -1.16 11.39 4.18
CA TYR A 241 -1.87 11.00 2.96
C TYR A 241 -2.59 9.66 3.12
N VAL A 242 -1.92 8.67 3.71
CA VAL A 242 -2.52 7.34 3.97
C VAL A 242 -3.68 7.44 4.96
N LEU A 243 -3.52 8.18 6.07
CA LEU A 243 -4.59 8.39 7.04
C LEU A 243 -5.78 9.15 6.43
N SER A 244 -5.52 10.04 5.47
CA SER A 244 -6.54 10.77 4.75
C SER A 244 -7.45 9.86 3.90
N LEU A 245 -6.95 8.72 3.42
CA LEU A 245 -7.76 7.71 2.75
C LEU A 245 -8.77 7.09 3.72
N ILE A 246 -8.33 6.78 4.94
CA ILE A 246 -9.19 6.21 5.99
C ILE A 246 -10.28 7.19 6.40
N ASP A 247 -9.95 8.47 6.49
CA ASP A 247 -10.93 9.52 6.75
C ASP A 247 -12.01 9.58 5.67
N ARG A 248 -11.64 9.29 4.42
CA ARG A 248 -12.62 9.15 3.35
C ARG A 248 -13.43 7.85 3.47
N LEU A 249 -12.76 6.72 3.69
CA LEU A 249 -13.39 5.39 3.79
C LEU A 249 -14.41 5.29 4.91
N LYS A 250 -14.19 5.96 6.04
CA LYS A 250 -15.10 5.96 7.19
C LYS A 250 -16.41 6.68 6.97
N LEU A 251 -16.49 7.53 5.95
CA LEU A 251 -17.75 8.13 5.52
C LEU A 251 -18.60 7.15 4.71
N TYR A 252 -18.06 5.98 4.34
CA TYR A 252 -18.75 4.96 3.58
C TYR A 252 -19.19 3.79 4.44
N ASP A 253 -20.48 3.49 4.33
CA ASP A 253 -21.11 2.25 4.77
C ASP A 253 -21.86 1.67 3.57
N PRO A 254 -21.22 0.78 2.78
CA PRO A 254 -21.81 0.22 1.57
C PRO A 254 -23.10 -0.58 1.82
N GLN A 255 -23.26 -1.15 3.01
CA GLN A 255 -24.47 -1.88 3.42
C GLN A 255 -25.62 -0.90 3.63
N ARG A 256 -25.40 0.17 4.41
CA ARG A 256 -26.42 1.20 4.66
C ARG A 256 -26.96 1.82 3.36
N VAL A 257 -26.09 2.03 2.38
CA VAL A 257 -26.49 2.62 1.09
C VAL A 257 -27.29 1.62 0.26
N ARG A 258 -26.83 0.37 0.12
CA ARG A 258 -27.61 -0.68 -0.57
C ARG A 258 -28.98 -0.91 0.06
N ASP A 259 -29.05 -0.96 1.38
CA ASP A 259 -30.31 -1.10 2.11
C ASP A 259 -31.25 0.09 1.84
N SER A 260 -30.71 1.30 1.61
CA SER A 260 -31.51 2.48 1.27
C SER A 260 -32.02 2.45 -0.18
N GLU A 261 -31.23 1.95 -1.12
CA GLU A 261 -31.61 1.79 -2.53
C GLU A 261 -32.64 0.66 -2.73
N MET A 262 -32.47 -0.48 -2.02
CA MET A 262 -33.45 -1.57 -2.06
C MET A 262 -34.80 -1.14 -1.50
N ARG A 263 -34.82 -0.39 -0.38
CA ARG A 263 -36.06 0.16 0.19
C ARG A 263 -36.76 1.15 -0.75
N GLN A 264 -36.01 1.91 -1.55
CA GLN A 264 -36.59 2.83 -2.54
C GLN A 264 -37.21 2.09 -3.73
N ASN A 265 -36.65 0.95 -4.14
CA ASN A 265 -37.20 0.12 -5.22
C ASN A 265 -38.42 -0.71 -4.80
N ASP A 266 -38.51 -1.14 -3.53
CA ASP A 266 -39.68 -1.88 -3.01
C ASP A 266 -40.90 -0.97 -2.72
N SER A 267 -40.72 0.35 -2.80
CA SER A 267 -41.76 1.36 -2.56
C SER A 267 -42.45 1.85 -3.85
N LEU A 268 -42.12 1.25 -5.00
CA LEU A 268 -42.67 1.54 -6.34
C LEU A 268 -43.45 0.34 -6.87
#